data_AF-A0A959HTZ9-F1
#
_entry.id   AF-A0A959HTZ9-F1
#
_cell.length_a   1.000
_cell.length_b   1.000
_cell.length_c   1.000
_cell.angle_alpha   90.00
_cell.angle_beta   90.00
_cell.angle_gamma   90.00
#
_symmetry.space_group_name_H-M   'P 1'
#
loop_
_entity.id
_entity.type
_entity.pdbx_description
1 polymer ?
#
loop_
_entity_poly.entity_id
_entity_poly.type
_entity_poly.pdbx_seq_one_letter_code
_entity_poly.pdbx_strand_id
1 'polypeptide(L)' 'MRCIILKAVYCNPDHTHLFVGMHPSLPPSKLMEQVKTGSSKWPNDKKIYSRKVSMAGWLRGIFLFQITY' A
#
# COMPACT_ATOMS: atom_id res chain seq x y z
N MET A 1 9.42 18.37 -4.17
CA MET A 1 10.25 17.43 -3.39
C MET A 1 9.48 16.12 -3.22
N ARG A 2 10.03 14.99 -3.65
CA ARG A 2 9.36 13.67 -3.53
C ARG A 2 9.66 13.10 -2.14
N CYS A 3 8.69 13.21 -1.21
CA CYS A 3 8.86 12.82 0.20
C CYS A 3 8.68 11.32 0.51
N ILE A 4 8.47 10.47 -0.49
CA ILE A 4 8.27 9.04 -0.35
C ILE A 4 9.15 8.31 -1.37
N ILE A 5 9.94 7.35 -0.92
CA ILE A 5 10.82 6.52 -1.75
C ILE A 5 10.46 5.05 -1.50
N LEU A 6 10.08 4.34 -2.55
CA LEU A 6 9.85 2.90 -2.48
C LEU A 6 11.21 2.18 -2.53
N LYS A 7 11.53 1.39 -1.50
CA LYS A 7 12.80 0.67 -1.39
C LYS A 7 12.65 -0.78 -1.81
N ALA A 8 11.63 -1.47 -1.30
CA ALA A 8 11.32 -2.85 -1.66
C ALA A 8 9.81 -3.14 -1.55
N VAL A 9 9.34 -4.09 -2.36
CA VAL A 9 7.98 -4.62 -2.32
C VAL A 9 8.07 -6.13 -2.40
N TYR A 10 7.37 -6.82 -1.51
CA TYR A 10 7.28 -8.27 -1.52
C TYR A 10 5.84 -8.71 -1.31
N CYS A 11 5.26 -9.37 -2.32
CA CYS A 11 3.85 -9.76 -2.34
C CYS A 11 3.73 -11.28 -2.16
N ASN A 12 3.23 -11.70 -1.01
CA ASN A 12 2.73 -13.05 -0.81
C ASN A 12 1.27 -13.17 -1.27
N PRO A 13 0.74 -14.38 -1.49
CA PRO A 13 -0.64 -14.58 -1.91
C PRO A 13 -1.69 -13.99 -0.95
N ASP A 14 -1.36 -13.90 0.34
CA ASP A 14 -2.26 -13.50 1.43
C ASP A 14 -1.93 -12.13 2.04
N HIS A 15 -0.72 -11.62 1.85
CA HIS A 15 -0.30 -10.32 2.39
C HIS A 15 0.85 -9.70 1.59
N THR A 16 1.13 -8.41 1.80
CA THR A 16 2.22 -7.70 1.11
C THR A 16 3.04 -6.89 2.10
N HIS A 17 4.36 -6.98 1.95
CA HIS A 17 5.33 -6.18 2.69
C HIS A 17 5.82 -5.02 1.82
N LEU A 18 5.80 -3.83 2.38
CA LEU A 18 6.24 -2.60 1.74
C LEU A 18 7.35 -1.99 2.60
N PHE A 19 8.55 -1.85 2.01
CA PHE A 19 9.64 -1.11 2.63
C PHE A 19 9.77 0.25 1.96
N VAL A 20 9.49 1.30 2.72
CA VAL A 20 9.38 2.67 2.22
C VAL A 20 10.20 3.62 3.08
N GLY A 21 10.96 4.50 2.43
CA GLY A 21 11.48 5.71 3.07
C GLY A 21 10.43 6.80 2.98
N MET A 22 10.05 7.39 4.12
CA MET A 22 9.05 8.46 4.17
C MET A 22 9.52 9.60 5.07
N HIS A 23 9.15 10.82 4.70
CA HIS A 23 9.42 11.99 5.54
C HIS A 23 8.62 11.88 6.86
N PRO A 24 9.21 12.21 8.03
CA PRO A 24 8.59 12.00 9.33
C PRO A 24 7.32 12.84 9.56
N SER A 25 7.10 13.92 8.80
CA SER A 25 5.86 14.70 8.88
C SER A 25 4.65 14.01 8.26
N LEU A 26 4.85 12.94 7.47
CA LEU A 26 3.77 12.17 6.88
C LEU A 26 3.35 11.07 7.85
N PRO A 27 2.06 10.94 8.20
CA PRO A 27 1.61 9.84 9.04
C PRO A 27 1.57 8.53 8.23
N PRO A 28 2.13 7.41 8.74
CA PRO A 28 2.13 6.12 8.06
C PRO A 28 0.73 5.61 7.69
N SER A 29 -0.27 5.92 8.52
CA SER A 29 -1.67 5.56 8.27
C SER A 29 -2.24 6.16 6.99
N LYS A 30 -1.91 7.43 6.69
CA LYS A 30 -2.36 8.09 5.46
C LYS A 30 -1.69 7.52 4.22
N LEU A 31 -0.41 7.17 4.33
CA LEU A 31 0.30 6.47 3.25
C LEU A 31 -0.38 5.12 2.96
N MET A 32 -0.66 4.32 3.99
CA MET A 32 -1.30 3.02 3.81
C MET A 32 -2.74 3.11 3.31
N GLU A 33 -3.50 4.13 3.72
CA GLU A 33 -4.84 4.40 3.19
C GLU A 33 -4.80 4.62 1.67
N GLN A 34 -3.86 5.43 1.20
CA GLN A 34 -3.67 5.69 -0.23
C GLN A 34 -3.16 4.45 -0.98
N VAL A 35 -2.23 3.68 -0.41
CA VAL A 35 -1.72 2.46 -1.03
C VAL A 35 -2.82 1.41 -1.18
N LYS A 36 -3.61 1.13 -0.13
CA LYS A 36 -4.70 0.14 -0.18
C LYS A 36 -5.81 0.57 -1.13
N THR A 37 -6.21 1.83 -1.09
CA THR A 37 -7.28 2.36 -1.95
C THR A 37 -6.82 2.42 -3.41
N GLY A 38 -5.62 2.94 -3.65
CA GLY A 38 -5.04 3.06 -4.99
C GLY A 38 -4.81 1.71 -5.66
N SER A 39 -4.25 0.74 -4.92
CA SER A 39 -4.02 -0.62 -5.42
C SER A 39 -5.30 -1.40 -5.69
N SER A 40 -6.39 -1.11 -4.97
CA SER A 40 -7.69 -1.71 -5.24
C SER A 40 -8.39 -1.03 -6.41
N LYS A 41 -8.26 0.30 -6.56
CA LYS A 41 -8.94 1.07 -7.61
C LYS A 41 -8.27 0.90 -8.98
N TRP A 42 -6.94 0.92 -9.03
CA TRP A 42 -6.19 0.91 -10.29
C TRP A 42 -6.50 -0.30 -11.20
N PRO A 43 -6.57 -1.56 -10.71
CA PRO A 43 -6.92 -2.70 -11.55
C PRO A 43 -8.36 -2.66 -12.07
N ASN A 44 -9.29 -2.07 -11.29
CA ASN A 44 -10.68 -1.91 -11.70
C ASN A 44 -10.82 -0.88 -12.81
N ASP A 45 -10.15 0.27 -12.66
CA ASP A 45 -10.16 1.34 -13.66
C ASP A 45 -9.55 0.85 -14.99
N LYS A 46 -8.53 -0.02 -14.89
CA LYS A 46 -7.89 -0.66 -16.04
C LYS A 46 -8.62 -1.93 -16.54
N LYS A 47 -9.72 -2.35 -15.90
CA LYS A 47 -10.49 -3.57 -16.20
C LYS A 47 -9.60 -4.82 -16.38
N ILE A 48 -8.53 -4.92 -15.59
CA ILE A 48 -7.54 -6.01 -15.69
C ILE A 48 -8.18 -7.37 -15.37
N TYR A 49 -9.15 -7.36 -14.46
CA TYR A 49 -9.91 -8.54 -14.08
C TYR A 49 -11.34 -8.42 -14.57
N SER A 50 -11.91 -9.54 -15.03
CA SER A 50 -13.30 -9.60 -15.51
C SER A 50 -14.33 -9.40 -14.39
N ARG A 51 -13.90 -9.45 -13.13
CA ARG A 51 -14.71 -9.20 -11.93
C ARG A 51 -14.14 -7.99 -11.19
N LYS A 52 -15.01 -7.13 -10.63
CA LYS A 52 -14.58 -6.00 -9.80
C LYS A 52 -13.77 -6.52 -8.61
N VAL A 53 -12.53 -6.07 -8.48
CA VAL A 53 -11.73 -6.25 -7.27
C VAL A 53 -12.30 -5.31 -6.22
N SER A 54 -13.09 -5.81 -5.28
CA SER A 54 -13.66 -4.95 -4.25
C SER A 54 -12.57 -4.45 -3.30
N MET A 55 -12.80 -3.29 -2.68
CA MET A 55 -12.02 -2.79 -1.54
C MET A 55 -11.97 -3.81 -0.36
N ALA A 56 -12.76 -4.88 -0.40
CA ALA A 56 -12.76 -5.97 0.57
C ALA A 56 -11.58 -6.94 0.41
N GLY A 57 -10.71 -6.78 -0.61
CA GLY A 57 -9.49 -7.59 -0.74
C GLY A 57 -8.44 -7.31 0.35
N TRP A 58 -8.48 -6.13 0.98
CA TRP A 58 -7.56 -5.77 2.06
C TRP A 58 -8.27 -5.79 3.42
N LEU A 59 -7.63 -6.42 4.41
CA LEU A 59 -8.03 -6.28 5.81
C LEU A 59 -7.85 -4.82 6.29
N ARG A 60 -8.66 -4.39 7.26
CA ARG A 60 -8.59 -3.02 7.81
C ARG A 60 -7.25 -2.75 8.51
N GLY A 61 -6.68 -3.77 9.15
CA GLY A 61 -5.42 -3.67 9.89
C GLY A 61 -4.19 -3.44 8.99
N ILE A 62 -3.17 -2.80 9.57
CA ILE A 62 -1.82 -2.69 9.01
C ILE A 62 -0.83 -3.09 10.09
N PHE A 63 0.22 -3.80 9.70
CA PHE A 63 1.39 -4.00 10.55
C PHE A 63 2.43 -2.95 10.17
N LEU A 64 2.91 -2.20 11.17
CA LEU A 64 3.92 -1.17 10.99
C LEU A 64 5.13 -1.51 11.83
N PHE A 65 6.30 -1.54 11.20
CA PHE A 65 7.58 -1.71 11.86
C PHE A 65 8.51 -0.60 11.40
N GLN A 66 9.01 0.19 12.35
CA GLN A 66 9.93 1.28 12.07
C GLN A 66 11.35 0.84 12.35
N ILE A 67 12.21 1.00 11.34
CA ILE A 67 13.65 0.81 11.47
C ILE A 67 14.25 2.20 11.58
N THR A 68 14.89 2.47 12.71
CA THR A 68 15.66 3.68 12.96
C THR A 68 17.13 3.30 12.86
N TYR A 69 17.89 4.03 12.05
CA TYR A 69 19.35 3.91 11.94
C TYR A 69 19.98 5.28 12.12
#